data_AF-A0A428SBX9-F1
#
_entry.id   AF-A0A428SBX9-F1
#
_cell.length_a   1.000
_cell.length_b   1.000
_cell.length_c   1.000
_cell.angle_alpha   90.00
_cell.angle_beta   90.00
_cell.angle_gamma   90.00
#
_symmetry.space_group_name_H-M   'P 1'
#
loop_
_entity.id
_entity.type
_entity.pdbx_description
1 polymer ?
#
loop_
_entity_poly.entity_id
_entity_poly.type
_entity_poly.pdbx_seq_one_letter_code
_entity_poly.pdbx_strand_id
1 'polypeptide(L)'
;MIKRPSKPSSGELCVIHHSSDCSNINITLPLFNMAFTRLEARYIDRDKLDTLLRKEFGSDYGVEAQGDVIEINASRQLTEAEVQSVTWEY
;
A
#
# COMPACT_ATOMS: atom_id res chain seq x y z
N MET A 1 -16.84 46.88 -24.12
CA MET A 1 -16.69 47.27 -22.70
C MET A 1 -16.60 45.99 -21.88
N ILE A 2 -15.51 45.80 -21.15
CA ILE A 2 -15.07 44.53 -20.55
C ILE A 2 -15.75 44.32 -19.18
N LYS A 3 -16.29 43.13 -18.89
CA LYS A 3 -16.31 42.58 -17.52
C LYS A 3 -16.38 41.05 -17.52
N ARG A 4 -15.55 40.47 -16.65
CA ARG A 4 -15.06 39.09 -16.58
C ARG A 4 -16.18 38.08 -16.23
N PRO A 5 -16.11 36.82 -16.70
CA PRO A 5 -16.98 35.76 -16.22
C PRO A 5 -16.57 35.33 -14.80
N SER A 6 -17.56 35.20 -13.93
CA SER A 6 -17.42 34.61 -12.60
C SER A 6 -17.34 33.09 -12.73
N LYS A 7 -16.15 32.56 -12.45
CA LYS A 7 -15.85 31.22 -11.89
C LYS A 7 -16.81 30.07 -12.28
N PRO A 8 -16.48 29.24 -13.27
CA PRO A 8 -16.94 27.86 -13.25
C PRO A 8 -16.22 27.12 -12.12
N SER A 9 -16.97 26.35 -11.34
CA SER A 9 -16.42 25.37 -10.40
C SER A 9 -15.64 24.34 -11.21
N SER A 10 -14.32 24.50 -11.23
CA SER A 10 -13.33 23.57 -11.76
C SER A 10 -13.57 22.17 -11.17
N GLY A 11 -13.52 21.07 -11.87
CA GLY A 11 -13.33 20.72 -13.28
C GLY A 11 -13.79 19.25 -13.36
N GLU A 12 -14.62 18.91 -14.33
CA GLU A 12 -14.23 18.11 -15.49
C GLU A 12 -13.76 16.68 -15.16
N LEU A 13 -14.43 15.75 -15.83
CA LEU A 13 -14.39 14.32 -15.70
C LEU A 13 -12.96 13.75 -15.78
N CYS A 14 -12.64 12.82 -14.88
CA CYS A 14 -11.91 11.61 -15.28
C CYS A 14 -12.94 10.49 -15.47
N VAL A 15 -13.48 10.40 -16.68
CA VAL A 15 -14.05 9.14 -17.20
C VAL A 15 -12.90 8.15 -17.23
N ILE A 16 -12.84 7.28 -16.22
CA ILE A 16 -11.92 6.14 -16.24
C ILE A 16 -12.56 5.10 -17.17
N HIS A 17 -12.36 5.27 -18.47
CA HIS A 17 -12.51 4.18 -19.43
C HIS A 17 -11.09 3.80 -19.89
N HIS A 18 -10.41 3.05 -19.04
CA HIS A 18 -9.31 2.19 -19.44
C HIS A 18 -9.63 0.81 -18.88
N SER A 19 -9.82 -0.11 -19.82
CA SER A 19 -10.25 -1.48 -19.61
C SER A 19 -9.28 -2.26 -18.71
N SER A 20 -9.89 -3.17 -17.93
CA SER A 20 -9.31 -4.30 -17.20
C SER A 20 -8.87 -4.06 -15.74
N ASP A 21 -9.65 -4.69 -14.86
CA ASP A 21 -9.45 -4.95 -13.42
C ASP A 21 -9.92 -3.89 -12.40
N CYS A 22 -11.25 -3.84 -12.21
CA CYS A 22 -11.85 -3.39 -10.96
C CYS A 22 -11.59 -4.42 -9.85
N SER A 23 -10.46 -4.33 -9.15
CA SER A 23 -10.26 -5.00 -7.87
C SER A 23 -10.16 -3.97 -6.75
N ASN A 24 -11.29 -3.75 -6.05
CA ASN A 24 -11.45 -3.03 -4.78
C ASN A 24 -11.06 -1.53 -4.73
N ILE A 25 -11.93 -0.67 -5.28
CA ILE A 25 -11.92 0.76 -4.94
C ILE A 25 -12.57 0.93 -3.56
N ASN A 26 -11.80 0.73 -2.50
CA ASN A 26 -12.21 1.09 -1.13
C ASN A 26 -12.08 2.61 -0.98
N ILE A 27 -13.21 3.30 -1.09
CA ILE A 27 -13.38 4.71 -0.71
C ILE A 27 -12.83 4.92 0.71
N THR A 28 -11.60 5.44 0.81
CA THR A 28 -10.96 5.74 2.09
C THR A 28 -10.69 7.24 2.15
N LEU A 29 -11.18 7.83 3.23
CA LEU A 29 -10.98 9.22 3.67
C LEU A 29 -9.52 9.67 3.51
N PRO A 30 -9.23 11.00 3.43
CA PRO A 30 -7.86 11.50 3.28
C PRO A 30 -7.09 11.39 4.60
N LEU A 31 -6.79 10.17 5.05
CA LEU A 31 -5.97 9.88 6.24
C LEU A 31 -5.25 8.56 5.98
N PHE A 32 -3.99 8.64 5.54
CA PHE A 32 -3.02 7.54 5.40
C PHE A 32 -3.53 6.28 4.69
N ASN A 33 -3.23 6.17 3.39
CA ASN A 33 -3.51 4.99 2.58
C ASN A 33 -2.59 3.83 2.99
N MET A 34 -2.85 3.23 4.15
CA MET A 34 -2.09 2.08 4.63
C MET A 34 -2.42 0.85 3.79
N ALA A 35 -1.41 0.03 3.52
CA ALA A 35 -1.50 -1.12 2.66
C ALA A 35 -1.08 -2.38 3.43
N PHE A 36 -1.82 -3.46 3.20
CA PHE A 36 -1.63 -4.73 3.88
C PHE A 36 -0.84 -5.72 3.03
N THR A 37 0.15 -6.35 3.63
CA THR A 37 0.92 -7.46 3.04
C THR A 37 0.76 -8.68 3.92
N ARG A 38 0.37 -9.82 3.34
CA ARG A 38 0.25 -11.09 4.05
C ARG A 38 1.35 -12.04 3.60
N LEU A 39 2.13 -12.52 4.56
CA LEU A 39 3.25 -13.43 4.34
C LEU A 39 3.06 -14.68 5.20
N GLU A 40 3.56 -15.82 4.73
CA GLU A 40 3.52 -17.04 5.52
C GLU A 40 4.70 -17.10 6.50
N ALA A 41 4.43 -17.06 7.81
CA ALA A 41 5.42 -16.98 8.87
C ALA A 41 6.48 -18.09 8.81
N ARG A 42 6.12 -19.27 8.28
CA ARG A 42 7.03 -20.44 8.15
C ARG A 42 8.15 -20.25 7.14
N TYR A 43 7.99 -19.35 6.17
CA TYR A 43 8.97 -19.10 5.12
C TYR A 43 9.71 -17.79 5.31
N ILE A 44 9.36 -17.00 6.33
CA ILE A 44 9.84 -15.64 6.52
C ILE A 44 10.85 -15.59 7.65
N ASP A 45 12.01 -15.01 7.34
CA ASP A 45 12.99 -14.60 8.32
C ASP A 45 12.52 -13.32 9.02
N ARG A 46 12.13 -13.44 10.29
CA ARG A 46 11.59 -12.31 11.05
C ARG A 46 12.62 -11.20 11.28
N ASP A 47 13.90 -11.55 11.45
CA ASP A 47 14.97 -10.57 11.64
C ASP A 47 15.24 -9.79 10.35
N LYS A 48 15.28 -10.47 9.20
CA LYS A 48 15.38 -9.79 7.89
C LYS A 48 14.15 -8.94 7.62
N LEU A 49 12.96 -9.44 7.94
CA LEU A 49 11.71 -8.70 7.78
C LEU A 49 11.72 -7.42 8.62
N ASP A 50 12.03 -7.48 9.91
CA ASP A 50 12.08 -6.28 10.76
C ASP A 50 13.12 -5.27 10.25
N THR A 51 14.30 -5.75 9.85
CA THR A 51 15.35 -4.91 9.26
C THR A 51 14.87 -4.20 7.99
N LEU A 52 14.16 -4.92 7.11
CA LEU A 52 13.61 -4.38 5.88
C LEU A 52 12.51 -3.36 6.16
N LEU A 53 11.54 -3.69 7.01
CA LEU A 53 10.43 -2.80 7.35
C LEU A 53 10.93 -1.52 8.02
N ARG A 54 11.90 -1.62 8.92
CA ARG A 54 12.51 -0.46 9.55
C ARG A 54 13.32 0.40 8.57
N LYS A 55 13.94 -0.21 7.56
CA LYS A 55 14.67 0.52 6.51
C LYS A 55 13.72 1.27 5.58
N GLU A 56 12.63 0.63 5.16
CA GLU A 56 11.71 1.16 4.15
C GLU A 56 10.64 2.09 4.74
N PHE A 57 10.16 1.77 5.94
CA PHE A 57 9.04 2.46 6.59
C PHE A 57 9.42 3.16 7.90
N GLY A 58 10.66 2.97 8.38
CA GLY A 58 11.13 3.63 9.61
C GLY A 58 10.44 3.09 10.86
N SER A 59 9.37 3.78 11.28
CA SER A 59 8.51 3.38 12.40
C SER A 59 7.03 3.43 12.06
N ASP A 60 6.70 3.69 10.79
CA ASP A 60 5.33 3.81 10.28
C ASP A 60 4.88 2.48 9.66
N TYR A 61 4.99 1.41 10.45
CA TYR A 61 4.54 0.07 10.09
C TYR A 61 3.99 -0.68 11.31
N GLY A 62 3.01 -1.55 11.09
CA GLY A 62 2.49 -2.51 12.04
C GLY A 62 2.75 -3.93 11.55
N VAL A 63 3.07 -4.84 12.47
CA VAL A 63 3.23 -6.26 12.18
C VAL A 63 2.35 -7.05 13.14
N GLU A 64 1.47 -7.87 12.61
CA GLU A 64 0.60 -8.75 13.35
C GLU A 64 0.86 -10.20 12.92
N ALA A 65 1.22 -11.06 13.86
CA ALA A 65 1.39 -12.49 13.59
C ALA A 65 0.16 -13.25 14.09
N GLN A 66 -0.59 -13.87 13.17
CA GLN A 66 -1.75 -14.70 13.46
C GLN A 66 -1.50 -16.13 12.93
N GLY A 67 -1.08 -17.02 13.84
CA GLY A 67 -0.74 -18.39 13.50
C GLY A 67 0.44 -18.46 12.53
N ASP A 68 0.23 -19.08 11.37
CA ASP A 68 1.22 -19.22 10.30
C ASP A 68 1.26 -18.02 9.33
N VAL A 69 0.57 -16.92 9.63
CA VAL A 69 0.51 -15.74 8.77
C VAL A 69 1.06 -14.52 9.51
N ILE A 70 1.91 -13.75 8.84
CA ILE A 70 2.35 -12.41 9.24
C ILE A 70 1.63 -11.41 8.36
N GLU A 71 0.81 -10.56 8.98
CA GLU A 71 0.19 -9.41 8.33
C GLU A 71 1.00 -8.15 8.66
N ILE A 72 1.35 -7.41 7.61
CA ILE A 72 2.14 -6.18 7.72
C ILE A 72 1.26 -5.06 7.21
N ASN A 73 1.11 -4.03 8.01
CA ASN A 73 0.40 -2.81 7.67
C ASN A 73 1.41 -1.67 7.55
N ALA A 74 1.60 -1.11 6.35
CA ALA A 74 2.59 -0.06 6.13
C ALA A 74 2.08 0.98 5.12
N SER A 75 2.82 2.07 4.92
CA SER A 75 2.49 3.11 3.93
C SER A 75 2.36 2.59 2.48
N ARG A 76 2.96 1.44 2.14
CA ARG A 76 2.77 0.70 0.87
C ARG A 76 2.95 -0.80 1.09
N GLN A 77 2.49 -1.60 0.13
CA GLN A 77 2.75 -3.04 0.13
C GLN A 77 4.24 -3.32 -0.10
N LEU A 78 4.71 -4.46 0.41
CA LEU A 78 6.03 -4.98 0.04
C LEU A 78 6.00 -5.43 -1.43
N THR A 79 7.09 -5.12 -2.13
CA THR A 79 7.33 -5.61 -3.49
C THR A 79 7.77 -7.07 -3.45
N GLU A 80 7.60 -7.78 -4.57
CA GLU A 80 8.01 -9.19 -4.67
C GLU A 80 9.49 -9.40 -4.32
N ALA A 81 10.38 -8.49 -4.74
CA ALA A 81 11.80 -8.57 -4.43
C ALA A 81 12.10 -8.42 -2.93
N GLU A 82 11.35 -7.56 -2.23
CA GLU A 82 11.47 -7.39 -0.77
C GLU A 82 10.99 -8.63 -0.04
N VAL A 83 9.86 -9.20 -0.48
CA VAL A 83 9.34 -10.47 0.04
C VAL A 83 10.36 -11.59 -0.17
N GLN A 84 10.92 -11.71 -1.37
CA GLN A 84 11.96 -12.70 -1.67
C GLN A 84 13.21 -12.53 -0.80
N SER A 85 13.61 -11.29 -0.51
CA SER A 85 14.79 -11.01 0.32
C SER A 85 14.62 -11.46 1.78
N VAL A 86 13.38 -11.49 2.28
CA VAL A 86 13.06 -11.92 3.64
C VAL A 86 12.61 -13.38 3.72
N THR A 87 12.29 -14.02 2.59
CA THR A 87 12.02 -15.45 2.57
C THR A 87 13.32 -16.26 2.73
N TRP A 88 13.25 -17.39 3.43
CA TRP A 88 14.34 -18.36 3.46
C TRP A 88 14.48 -19.00 2.08
N GLU A 89 15.63 -18.79 1.43
CA GLU A 89 16.00 -19.59 0.26
C GLU A 89 16.31 -21.01 0.74
N TYR A 90 15.55 -21.97 0.24
CA TYR A 90 15.72 -23.40 0.50
C TYR A 90 16.60 -24.04 -0.56
#